data_AF-K7B1C4-F1
#
_entry.id   AF-K7B1C4-F1
#
_cell.length_a   1.000
_cell.length_b   1.000
_cell.length_c   1.000
_cell.angle_alpha   90.00
_cell.angle_beta   90.00
_cell.angle_gamma   90.00
#
_symmetry.space_group_name_H-M   'P 1'
#
loop_
_entity.id
_entity.type
_entity.pdbx_description
1 polymer ?
#
loop_
_entity_poly.entity_id
_entity_poly.type
_entity_poly.pdbx_seq_one_letter_code
_entity_poly.pdbx_strand_id
1 'polypeptide(L)' 'KPNMVTPGSDAKKVAPEVIAEYTVRTLQRTVPPAVPAIVFLSGGQSEEEATVNLNAMNKLQTKKPWFLSFSFGR' A
#
# COMPACT_ATOMS: atom_id res chain seq x y z
N LYS A 1 5.42 0.70 -9.69
CA LYS A 1 4.00 1.01 -9.44
C LYS A 1 3.26 -0.28 -9.05
N PRO A 2 3.39 -0.76 -7.79
CA PRO A 2 2.78 -2.01 -7.36
C PRO A 2 1.31 -1.82 -6.95
N ASN A 3 0.61 -2.94 -6.79
CA ASN A 3 -0.67 -2.99 -6.06
C ASN A 3 -0.40 -2.97 -4.55
N MET A 4 -1.39 -2.54 -3.77
CA MET A 4 -1.42 -2.82 -2.34
C MET A 4 -1.69 -4.32 -2.12
N VAL A 5 -1.22 -4.88 -1.01
CA VAL A 5 -1.51 -6.28 -0.65
C VAL A 5 -2.89 -6.33 0.01
N THR A 6 -3.90 -6.70 -0.78
CA THR A 6 -5.30 -6.78 -0.36
C THR A 6 -5.86 -8.20 -0.49
N PRO A 7 -6.96 -8.52 0.20
CA PRO A 7 -7.76 -9.69 -0.13
C PRO A 7 -8.21 -9.67 -1.61
N GLY A 8 -8.56 -10.84 -2.14
CA GLY A 8 -9.18 -10.96 -3.45
C GLY A 8 -10.57 -10.29 -3.49
N SER A 9 -11.09 -10.04 -4.70
CA SER A 9 -12.38 -9.35 -4.91
C SER A 9 -13.57 -10.03 -4.24
N ASP A 10 -13.52 -11.36 -4.13
CA ASP A 10 -14.62 -12.18 -3.58
C ASP A 10 -14.44 -12.44 -2.07
N ALA A 11 -13.34 -11.94 -1.47
CA ALA A 11 -13.07 -12.07 -0.05
C ALA A 11 -13.60 -10.85 0.73
N LYS A 12 -13.79 -11.04 2.04
CA LYS A 12 -14.17 -9.95 2.93
C LYS A 12 -13.08 -8.88 2.96
N LYS A 13 -13.50 -7.61 2.92
CA LYS A 13 -12.63 -6.46 3.16
C LYS A 13 -12.04 -6.54 4.57
N VAL A 14 -10.85 -5.97 4.72
CA VAL A 14 -10.11 -5.94 5.99
C VAL A 14 -9.79 -4.50 6.37
N ALA A 15 -9.37 -4.31 7.62
CA ALA A 15 -9.00 -2.98 8.11
C ALA A 15 -7.76 -2.45 7.38
N PRO A 16 -7.64 -1.11 7.20
CA PRO A 16 -6.49 -0.48 6.54
C PRO A 16 -5.14 -0.81 7.18
N GLU A 17 -5.11 -1.02 8.49
CA GLU A 17 -3.92 -1.38 9.25
C GLU A 17 -3.37 -2.75 8.83
N VAL A 18 -4.26 -3.69 8.51
CA VAL A 18 -3.89 -5.02 7.98
C VAL A 18 -3.27 -4.87 6.61
N ILE A 19 -3.91 -4.10 5.71
CA ILE A 19 -3.36 -3.81 4.37
C ILE A 19 -1.97 -3.18 4.49
N ALA A 20 -1.82 -2.22 5.41
CA ALA A 20 -0.57 -1.52 5.62
C ALA A 20 0.55 -2.45 6.09
N GLU A 21 0.27 -3.30 7.08
CA GLU A 21 1.24 -4.25 7.63
C GLU A 21 1.76 -5.21 6.54
N TYR A 22 0.85 -5.87 5.82
CA TYR A 22 1.23 -6.83 4.79
C TYR A 22 1.90 -6.17 3.58
N THR A 23 1.44 -4.98 3.19
CA THR A 23 2.04 -4.26 2.06
C THR A 23 3.46 -3.81 2.41
N VAL A 24 3.66 -3.10 3.53
CA VAL A 24 4.98 -2.61 3.91
C VAL A 24 5.96 -3.76 4.18
N ARG A 25 5.52 -4.84 4.84
CA ARG A 25 6.34 -6.04 5.06
C ARG A 25 6.81 -6.65 3.73
N THR A 26 5.92 -6.73 2.74
CA THR A 26 6.26 -7.29 1.43
C THR A 26 7.32 -6.41 0.75
N LEU A 27 7.11 -5.10 0.73
CA LEU A 27 8.07 -4.14 0.16
C LEU A 27 9.44 -4.22 0.84
N GLN A 28 9.47 -4.31 2.18
CA GLN A 28 10.70 -4.49 2.96
C GLN A 28 11.51 -5.73 2.56
N ARG A 29 10.85 -6.79 2.08
CA ARG A 29 11.49 -8.06 1.71
C ARG A 29 11.94 -8.09 0.25
N THR A 30 11.42 -7.21 -0.60
CA THR A 30 11.58 -7.35 -2.07
C THR A 30 12.12 -6.11 -2.75
N VAL A 31 11.90 -4.92 -2.19
CA VAL A 31 12.33 -3.66 -2.82
C VAL A 31 13.66 -3.23 -2.21
N PRO A 32 14.69 -2.89 -3.01
CA PRO A 32 15.93 -2.32 -2.50
C PRO A 32 15.75 -0.87 -2.04
N PRO A 33 16.46 -0.41 -0.97
CA PRO A 33 16.44 0.99 -0.52
C PRO A 33 16.83 2.03 -1.58
N ALA A 34 17.53 1.64 -2.64
CA ALA A 34 17.94 2.54 -3.73
C ALA A 34 16.77 3.05 -4.58
N VAL A 35 15.61 2.39 -4.54
CA VAL A 35 14.39 2.92 -5.18
C VAL A 35 13.96 4.17 -4.42
N PRO A 36 13.66 5.32 -5.04
CA PRO A 36 13.35 6.53 -4.26
C PRO A 36 11.91 6.54 -3.73
N ALA A 37 10.96 6.03 -4.52
CA ALA A 37 9.53 6.11 -4.20
C ALA A 37 8.75 4.91 -4.73
N ILE A 38 7.69 4.58 -4.02
CA ILE A 38 6.71 3.58 -4.41
C ILE A 38 5.37 4.28 -4.55
N VAL A 39 4.91 4.39 -5.79
CA VAL A 39 3.61 4.96 -6.15
C VAL A 39 2.60 3.85 -6.38
N PHE A 40 1.55 3.79 -5.57
CA PHE A 40 0.54 2.73 -5.63
C PHE A 40 -0.54 3.00 -6.69
N LEU A 41 -1.00 1.93 -7.32
CA LEU A 41 -2.25 1.90 -8.09
C LEU A 41 -3.45 1.86 -7.12
N SER A 42 -4.56 2.48 -7.51
CA SER A 42 -5.86 2.29 -6.83
C SER A 42 -6.42 0.89 -7.10
N GLY A 43 -6.16 0.34 -8.29
CA GLY A 43 -6.73 -0.93 -8.72
C GLY A 43 -8.26 -0.83 -8.75
N GLY A 44 -8.94 -1.84 -8.20
CA GLY A 44 -10.41 -1.85 -8.06
C GLY A 44 -10.94 -1.22 -6.77
N GLN A 45 -10.10 -0.57 -5.96
CA GLN A 45 -10.54 0.10 -4.73
C GLN A 45 -11.27 1.40 -5.06
N SER A 46 -12.19 1.81 -4.18
CA SER A 46 -12.72 3.17 -4.24
C SER A 46 -11.61 4.19 -3.92
N GLU A 47 -11.78 5.45 -4.34
CA GLU A 47 -10.80 6.51 -4.05
C GLU A 47 -10.60 6.71 -2.55
N GLU A 48 -11.69 6.64 -1.77
CA GLU A 48 -11.65 6.73 -0.32
C GLU A 48 -10.88 5.55 0.29
N GLU A 49 -11.18 4.32 -0.12
CA GLU A 49 -10.52 3.12 0.39
C GLU A 49 -9.02 3.13 0.10
N ALA A 50 -8.63 3.48 -1.14
CA ALA A 50 -7.23 3.59 -1.52
C ALA A 50 -6.50 4.68 -0.72
N THR A 51 -7.17 5.80 -0.43
CA THR A 51 -6.60 6.89 0.37
C THR A 51 -6.41 6.49 1.83
N VAL A 52 -7.40 5.82 2.43
CA VAL A 52 -7.32 5.36 3.83
C VAL A 52 -6.23 4.29 3.98
N ASN A 53 -6.11 3.36 3.04
CA ASN A 53 -5.05 2.36 3.04
C ASN A 53 -3.65 2.98 2.90
N LEU A 54 -3.48 3.97 2.01
CA LEU A 54 -2.22 4.71 1.89
C LEU A 54 -1.88 5.50 3.15
N ASN A 55 -2.87 6.09 3.81
CA ASN A 55 -2.68 6.80 5.07
C ASN A 55 -2.18 5.85 6.18
N ALA A 56 -2.79 4.67 6.31
CA ALA A 56 -2.38 3.65 7.27
C ALA A 56 -0.93 3.19 7.03
N MET A 57 -0.54 2.98 5.77
CA MET A 57 0.86 2.67 5.39
C MET A 57 1.85 3.76 5.82
N ASN A 58 1.48 5.03 5.64
CA ASN A 58 2.32 6.16 6.03
C ASN A 58 2.44 6.30 7.55
N LYS A 59 1.35 6.08 8.31
CA LYS A 59 1.33 6.13 9.78
C LYS A 59 2.04 4.96 10.47
N LEU A 60 2.16 3.81 9.81
CA LEU A 60 2.79 2.61 10.37
C LEU A 60 4.23 2.88 10.81
N GLN A 61 4.55 2.70 12.08
CA GLN A 61 5.89 2.95 12.64
C GLN A 61 6.83 1.78 12.34
N THR A 62 7.57 1.86 11.22
CA THR A 62 8.54 0.84 10.80
C THR A 62 9.52 1.40 9.76
N LYS A 63 10.55 0.64 9.41
CA LYS A 63 11.55 1.04 8.40
C LYS A 63 10.93 1.12 7.01
N LYS A 64 10.85 2.32 6.45
CA LYS A 64 10.36 2.55 5.09
C LYS A 64 11.36 3.48 4.39
N PRO A 65 12.43 2.94 3.78
CA PRO A 65 13.46 3.76 3.14
C PRO A 65 13.00 4.34 1.79
N TRP A 66 11.68 4.37 1.54
CA TRP A 66 11.02 4.81 0.31
C TRP A 66 9.92 5.79 0.66
N PHE A 67 9.71 6.77 -0.21
CA PHE A 67 8.48 7.55 -0.16
C PHE A 67 7.30 6.71 -0.63
N LEU A 68 6.24 6.64 0.18
CA LEU A 68 4.99 5.96 -0.19
C LEU A 68 3.98 7.00 -0.66
N SER A 69 3.61 6.94 -1.92
CA SER A 69 2.69 7.89 -2.55
C SER A 69 1.68 7.17 -3.45
N PHE A 70 0.78 7.91 -4.08
CA PHE A 70 -0.25 7.38 -4.98
C PHE A 70 0.02 7.77 -6.43
N SER A 71 -0.45 6.91 -7.33
CA SER A 71 -0.63 7.22 -8.74
C SER A 71 -1.94 6.56 -9.18
N PHE A 72 -3.02 7.09 -8.64
CA PHE A 72 -4.39 6.66 -8.90
C PHE A 72 -4.83 7.19 -10.27
N GLY A 73 -5.32 6.29 -11.10
CA GLY A 73 -5.99 6.59 -12.36
C GLY A 73 -7.21 5.67 -12.42
N ARG A 74 -8.36 6.23 -12.82
CA ARG A 74 -9.52 5.43 -13.23
C ARG A 74 -9.42 5.15 -14.72
#